data_AF-A0A351AWI4-F1
#
_entry.id   AF-A0A351AWI4-F1
#
_cell.length_a   1.000
_cell.length_b   1.000
_cell.length_c   1.000
_cell.angle_alpha   90.00
_cell.angle_beta   90.00
_cell.angle_gamma   90.00
#
_symmetry.space_group_name_H-M   'P 1'
#
loop_
_entity.id
_entity.type
_entity.pdbx_description
1 polymer ?
#
loop_
_entity_poly.entity_id
_entity_poly.type
_entity_poly.pdbx_seq_one_letter_code
_entity_poly.pdbx_strand_id
1 'polypeptide(L)'
;FNINKGRTSSIISGVIGGIVSGVILICVQAFFGAPIAEVLLDACRLFASSTICGVLATGLMPVCESIFDVTTETRLNDLLNNNNPILKRLMFEAPGTYHHSILVAALAESAADEVGANSLLCKVAAYYHDVGKLTSPAHFKENQRDYNIHDDLPPEESARRIIAHRSDGVTLLTKHKFPSEVVEIVAQHHGDSLVRFFYNKAVNAAGSPEEVDDAVYRYKANKPSTKESAIIMLADCCEAAVRSMKNPTHEMIADKVHEVINGLWLREDGQLSESPLTAKDVKKIEQSFLKTLSAQYHERVEYPPLEEKTSGQQV
;
A
#
# COMPACT_ATOMS: atom_id res chain seq x y z
N PHE A 1 -24.81 -12.16 2.80
CA PHE A 1 -25.36 -10.81 2.55
C PHE A 1 -24.20 -9.86 2.34
N ASN A 2 -23.81 -9.60 1.09
CA ASN A 2 -22.87 -8.52 0.77
C ASN A 2 -23.66 -7.21 0.81
N ILE A 3 -23.84 -6.66 2.01
CA ILE A 3 -24.39 -5.31 2.16
C ILE A 3 -23.34 -4.38 1.57
N ASN A 4 -23.76 -3.55 0.63
CA ASN A 4 -22.94 -2.52 -0.01
C ASN A 4 -22.20 -1.74 1.10
N LYS A 5 -20.87 -1.90 1.19
CA LYS A 5 -20.02 -1.30 2.24
C LYS A 5 -19.61 0.16 1.92
N GLY A 6 -20.28 0.78 0.97
CA GLY A 6 -20.07 2.19 0.61
C GLY A 6 -20.81 3.16 1.52
N ARG A 7 -20.55 4.45 1.34
CA ARG A 7 -21.16 5.57 2.10
C ARG A 7 -22.69 5.57 2.14
N THR A 8 -23.33 4.94 1.15
CA THR A 8 -24.79 4.82 1.04
C THR A 8 -25.39 3.75 1.95
N SER A 9 -24.57 2.89 2.56
CA SER A 9 -25.03 1.80 3.44
C SER A 9 -25.88 2.33 4.59
N SER A 10 -25.41 3.35 5.31
CA SER A 10 -26.12 3.95 6.44
C SER A 10 -27.46 4.58 6.03
N ILE A 11 -27.54 5.15 4.82
CA ILE A 11 -28.79 5.70 4.27
C ILE A 11 -29.77 4.57 3.97
N ILE A 12 -29.30 3.51 3.30
CA ILE A 12 -30.12 2.32 2.99
C ILE A 12 -30.62 1.68 4.29
N SER A 13 -29.75 1.52 5.29
CA SER A 13 -30.13 1.02 6.62
C SER A 13 -31.17 1.92 7.30
N GLY A 14 -31.04 3.24 7.20
CA GLY A 14 -32.03 4.20 7.70
C GLY A 14 -33.40 4.06 7.01
N VAL A 15 -33.41 3.90 5.69
CA VAL A 15 -34.65 3.69 4.91
C VAL A 15 -35.32 2.36 5.25
N ILE A 16 -34.56 1.25 5.23
CA ILE A 16 -35.08 -0.08 5.57
C ILE A 16 -35.58 -0.10 7.02
N GLY A 17 -34.80 0.45 7.95
CA GLY A 17 -35.19 0.57 9.36
C GLY A 17 -36.47 1.38 9.53
N GLY A 18 -36.62 2.49 8.79
CA GLY A 18 -37.84 3.30 8.78
C GLY A 18 -39.05 2.55 8.25
N ILE A 19 -38.92 1.77 7.17
CA ILE A 19 -40.01 0.95 6.61
C ILE A 19 -40.43 -0.12 7.61
N VAL A 20 -39.48 -0.90 8.13
CA VAL A 20 -39.76 -2.00 9.07
C VAL A 20 -40.41 -1.46 10.34
N SER A 21 -39.85 -0.40 10.92
CA SER A 21 -40.40 0.20 12.15
C SER A 21 -41.77 0.83 11.90
N GLY A 22 -41.99 1.41 10.71
CA GLY A 22 -43.29 1.92 10.28
C GLY A 22 -44.35 0.83 10.17
N VAL A 23 -44.02 -0.31 9.55
CA VAL A 23 -44.94 -1.47 9.48
C VAL A 23 -45.28 -2.00 10.86
N ILE A 24 -44.29 -2.15 11.75
CA ILE A 24 -44.52 -2.58 13.14
C ILE A 24 -45.45 -1.59 13.85
N LEU A 25 -45.20 -0.29 13.71
CA LEU A 25 -46.02 0.75 14.33
C LEU A 25 -47.46 0.70 13.84
N ILE A 26 -47.67 0.54 12.53
CA ILE A 26 -49.00 0.39 11.92
C ILE A 26 -49.72 -0.81 12.53
N CYS A 27 -49.07 -1.97 12.62
CA CYS A 27 -49.65 -3.18 13.21
C CYS A 27 -50.05 -2.96 14.69
N VAL A 28 -49.19 -2.33 15.48
CA VAL A 28 -49.44 -2.05 16.90
C VAL A 28 -50.60 -1.07 17.06
N GLN A 29 -50.59 0.05 16.35
CA GLN A 29 -51.63 1.07 16.50
C GLN A 29 -52.98 0.61 15.94
N ALA A 30 -53.00 -0.22 14.89
CA ALA A 30 -54.22 -0.86 14.40
C ALA A 30 -54.82 -1.83 15.44
N PHE A 31 -53.99 -2.57 16.18
CA PHE A 31 -54.44 -3.46 17.27
C PHE A 31 -55.14 -2.68 18.40
N PHE A 32 -54.65 -1.47 18.73
CA PHE A 32 -55.25 -0.60 19.74
C PHE A 32 -56.39 0.29 19.23
N GLY A 33 -56.77 0.18 17.95
CA GLY A 33 -57.89 0.94 17.37
C GLY A 33 -57.62 2.43 17.17
N ALA A 34 -56.35 2.82 16.95
CA ALA A 34 -56.00 4.21 16.70
C ALA A 34 -56.59 4.74 15.37
N PRO A 35 -56.88 6.05 15.26
CA PRO A 35 -57.37 6.65 14.01
C PRO A 35 -56.38 6.49 12.87
N ILE A 36 -56.84 6.07 11.69
CA ILE A 36 -55.97 5.80 10.52
C ILE A 36 -55.10 7.00 10.12
N ALA A 37 -55.60 8.22 10.29
CA ALA A 37 -54.84 9.43 9.98
C ALA A 37 -53.64 9.63 10.92
N GLU A 38 -53.80 9.32 12.21
CA GLU A 38 -52.71 9.37 13.20
C GLU A 38 -51.66 8.30 12.92
N VAL A 39 -52.13 7.08 12.58
CA VAL A 39 -51.25 5.96 12.23
C VAL A 39 -50.36 6.26 11.04
N LEU A 40 -50.96 6.80 9.97
CA LEU A 40 -50.21 7.17 8.77
C LEU A 40 -49.22 8.31 9.05
N LEU A 41 -49.62 9.31 9.84
CA LEU A 41 -48.76 10.44 10.17
C LEU A 41 -47.55 10.00 11.02
N ASP A 42 -47.76 9.14 12.01
CA ASP A 42 -46.67 8.64 12.85
C ASP A 42 -45.74 7.70 12.08
N ALA A 43 -46.28 6.85 11.19
CA ALA A 43 -45.46 6.05 10.29
C ALA A 43 -44.59 6.94 9.38
N CYS A 44 -45.15 8.04 8.83
CA CYS A 44 -44.38 9.01 8.05
C CYS A 44 -43.29 9.71 8.87
N ARG A 45 -43.58 10.12 10.12
CA ARG A 45 -42.58 10.71 11.03
C ARG A 45 -41.45 9.73 11.35
N LEU A 46 -41.78 8.46 11.59
CA LEU A 46 -40.81 7.43 11.90
C LEU A 46 -39.93 7.09 10.69
N PHE A 47 -40.53 7.01 9.51
CA PHE A 47 -39.79 6.85 8.25
C PHE A 47 -38.85 8.03 7.99
N ALA A 48 -39.35 9.26 8.14
CA ALA A 48 -38.58 10.48 7.92
C ALA A 48 -37.40 10.59 8.91
N SER A 49 -37.65 10.39 10.21
CA SER A 49 -36.61 10.42 11.24
C SER A 49 -35.55 9.35 11.03
N SER A 50 -35.93 8.11 10.69
CA SER A 50 -34.98 7.02 10.40
C SER A 50 -34.11 7.31 9.17
N THR A 51 -34.70 7.88 8.13
CA THR A 51 -33.96 8.30 6.93
C THR A 51 -33.00 9.45 7.24
N ILE A 52 -33.45 10.46 7.98
CA ILE A 52 -32.61 11.59 8.43
C ILE A 52 -31.44 11.07 9.27
N CYS A 53 -31.67 10.14 10.20
CA CYS A 53 -30.59 9.51 10.97
C CYS A 53 -29.55 8.83 10.08
N GLY A 54 -29.98 8.10 9.03
CA GLY A 54 -29.06 7.49 8.06
C GLY A 54 -28.20 8.51 7.32
N VAL A 55 -28.79 9.64 6.89
CA VAL A 55 -28.07 10.75 6.24
C VAL A 55 -27.08 11.41 7.19
N LEU A 56 -27.51 11.71 8.42
CA LEU A 56 -26.65 12.30 9.45
C LEU A 56 -25.47 11.38 9.80
N ALA A 57 -25.72 10.08 9.93
CA ALA A 57 -24.68 9.09 10.17
C ALA A 57 -23.62 9.08 9.05
N THR A 58 -24.04 9.09 7.77
CA THR A 58 -23.10 9.18 6.63
C THR A 58 -22.30 10.48 6.64
N GLY A 59 -22.93 11.61 6.99
CA GLY A 59 -22.25 12.91 7.06
C GLY A 59 -21.26 13.03 8.22
N LEU A 60 -21.57 12.41 9.36
CA LEU A 60 -20.75 12.48 10.57
C LEU A 60 -19.63 11.42 10.59
N MET A 61 -19.76 10.35 9.80
CA MET A 61 -18.80 9.25 9.75
C MET A 61 -17.33 9.69 9.54
N PRO A 62 -16.99 10.59 8.58
CA PRO A 62 -15.60 11.03 8.39
C PRO A 62 -15.03 11.77 9.60
N VAL A 63 -15.89 12.50 10.33
CA VAL A 63 -15.50 13.20 11.56
C VAL A 63 -15.17 12.18 12.65
N CYS A 64 -16.05 11.19 12.83
CA CYS A 64 -15.81 10.10 13.78
C CYS A 64 -14.54 9.32 13.42
N GLU A 65 -14.35 8.94 12.15
CA GLU A 65 -13.16 8.24 11.68
C GLU A 65 -11.88 9.03 11.95
N SER A 66 -11.90 10.35 11.77
CA SER A 66 -10.74 11.20 12.04
C SER A 66 -10.47 11.40 13.54
N ILE A 67 -11.51 11.43 14.38
CA ILE A 67 -11.35 11.63 15.85
C ILE A 67 -10.89 10.34 16.52
N PHE A 68 -11.49 9.21 16.13
CA PHE A 68 -11.22 7.90 16.72
C PHE A 68 -10.16 7.10 15.95
N ASP A 69 -9.61 7.68 14.89
CA ASP A 69 -8.63 7.09 13.99
C ASP A 69 -9.01 5.68 13.48
N VAL A 70 -10.21 5.58 12.91
CA VAL A 70 -10.72 4.32 12.39
C VAL A 70 -10.38 4.16 10.92
N THR A 71 -9.83 3.00 10.56
CA THR A 71 -9.43 2.64 9.19
C THR A 71 -10.55 1.90 8.48
N THR A 72 -11.62 2.60 8.09
CA THR A 72 -12.74 1.98 7.36
C THR A 72 -12.40 1.72 5.90
N GLU A 73 -13.09 0.75 5.28
CA GLU A 73 -12.95 0.50 3.84
C GLU A 73 -13.28 1.73 2.99
N THR A 74 -14.25 2.55 3.41
CA THR A 74 -14.58 3.79 2.70
C THR A 74 -13.42 4.77 2.75
N ARG A 75 -12.85 5.00 3.95
CA ARG A 75 -11.70 5.91 4.12
C ARG A 75 -10.48 5.43 3.34
N LEU A 76 -10.20 4.12 3.34
CA LEU A 76 -9.13 3.52 2.54
C LEU A 76 -9.35 3.69 1.03
N ASN A 77 -10.57 3.45 0.54
CA ASN A 77 -10.88 3.64 -0.88
C ASN A 77 -10.78 5.12 -1.31
N ASP A 78 -11.14 6.06 -0.45
CA ASP A 78 -10.94 7.50 -0.71
C ASP A 78 -9.45 7.84 -0.90
N LEU A 79 -8.55 7.15 -0.20
CA LEU A 79 -7.09 7.31 -0.36
C LEU A 79 -6.55 6.71 -1.66
N LEU A 80 -7.23 5.76 -2.29
CA LEU A 80 -6.84 5.20 -3.60
C LEU A 80 -7.27 6.10 -4.77
N ASN A 81 -8.04 7.15 -4.51
CA ASN A 81 -8.48 8.07 -5.55
C ASN A 81 -7.29 8.87 -6.10
N ASN A 82 -7.04 8.78 -7.41
CA ASN A 82 -6.00 9.53 -8.10
C ASN A 82 -6.15 11.06 -8.02
N ASN A 83 -7.27 11.57 -7.47
CA ASN A 83 -7.42 12.97 -7.14
C ASN A 83 -6.86 13.37 -5.77
N ASN A 84 -6.43 12.41 -4.95
CA ASN A 84 -5.75 12.68 -3.70
C ASN A 84 -4.51 13.57 -3.96
N PRO A 85 -4.37 14.72 -3.28
CA PRO A 85 -3.28 15.66 -3.53
C PRO A 85 -1.89 15.04 -3.39
N ILE A 86 -1.69 14.16 -2.41
CA ILE A 86 -0.39 13.53 -2.15
C ILE A 86 -0.06 12.54 -3.26
N LEU A 87 -1.03 11.70 -3.65
CA LEU A 87 -0.84 10.73 -4.71
C LEU A 87 -0.59 11.40 -6.06
N LYS A 88 -1.29 12.51 -6.35
CA LYS A 88 -1.01 13.36 -7.52
C LYS A 88 0.42 13.90 -7.50
N ARG A 89 0.88 14.41 -6.37
CA ARG A 89 2.26 14.89 -6.24
C ARG A 89 3.24 13.76 -6.52
N LEU A 90 3.04 12.56 -5.96
CA LEU A 90 3.92 11.42 -6.23
C LEU A 90 3.96 11.10 -7.72
N MET A 91 2.81 11.08 -8.39
CA MET A 91 2.71 10.81 -9.83
C MET A 91 3.46 11.84 -10.71
N PHE A 92 3.46 13.12 -10.34
CA PHE A 92 4.06 14.19 -11.16
C PHE A 92 5.49 14.56 -10.75
N GLU A 93 5.80 14.57 -9.46
CA GLU A 93 7.09 14.99 -8.89
C GLU A 93 8.08 13.80 -8.79
N ALA A 94 7.59 12.57 -8.59
CA ALA A 94 8.38 11.35 -8.44
C ALA A 94 7.76 10.16 -9.21
N PRO A 95 7.63 10.24 -10.54
CA PRO A 95 6.88 9.27 -11.35
C PRO A 95 7.43 7.83 -11.28
N GLY A 96 8.74 7.67 -11.09
CA GLY A 96 9.35 6.35 -10.92
C GLY A 96 8.93 5.71 -9.60
N THR A 97 8.96 6.48 -8.51
CA THR A 97 8.45 6.04 -7.20
C THR A 97 6.95 5.77 -7.23
N TYR A 98 6.16 6.57 -7.96
CA TYR A 98 4.75 6.28 -8.16
C TYR A 98 4.56 4.93 -8.86
N HIS A 99 5.26 4.69 -9.97
CA HIS A 99 5.15 3.42 -10.70
C HIS A 99 5.55 2.22 -9.84
N HIS A 100 6.68 2.32 -9.12
CA HIS A 100 7.10 1.37 -8.09
C HIS A 100 5.98 1.04 -7.10
N SER A 101 5.40 2.08 -6.49
CA SER A 101 4.36 1.94 -5.47
C SER A 101 3.12 1.20 -5.98
N ILE A 102 2.73 1.39 -7.24
CA ILE A 102 1.61 0.66 -7.86
C ILE A 102 1.94 -0.83 -8.06
N LEU A 103 3.18 -1.16 -8.46
CA LEU A 103 3.62 -2.56 -8.61
C LEU A 103 3.70 -3.28 -7.27
N VAL A 104 4.27 -2.61 -6.25
CA VAL A 104 4.30 -3.08 -4.87
C VAL A 104 2.88 -3.30 -4.34
N ALA A 105 1.94 -2.41 -4.66
CA ALA A 105 0.56 -2.56 -4.24
C ALA A 105 -0.13 -3.79 -4.83
N ALA A 106 0.13 -4.10 -6.11
CA ALA A 106 -0.40 -5.31 -6.74
C ALA A 106 0.13 -6.59 -6.06
N LEU A 107 1.41 -6.60 -5.69
CA LEU A 107 2.03 -7.70 -4.95
C LEU A 107 1.43 -7.84 -3.55
N ALA A 108 1.41 -6.73 -2.80
CA ALA A 108 0.97 -6.72 -1.42
C ALA A 108 -0.52 -7.04 -1.26
N GLU A 109 -1.37 -6.51 -2.14
CA GLU A 109 -2.82 -6.81 -2.17
C GLU A 109 -3.05 -8.31 -2.40
N SER A 110 -2.44 -8.88 -3.44
CA SER A 110 -2.62 -10.30 -3.77
C SER A 110 -2.09 -11.21 -2.67
N ALA A 111 -0.95 -10.89 -2.05
CA ALA A 111 -0.36 -11.72 -1.01
C ALA A 111 -1.14 -11.63 0.31
N ALA A 112 -1.68 -10.45 0.63
CA ALA A 112 -2.51 -10.25 1.82
C ALA A 112 -3.78 -11.11 1.79
N ASP A 113 -4.45 -11.21 0.64
CA ASP A 113 -5.62 -12.07 0.46
C ASP A 113 -5.29 -13.55 0.74
N GLU A 114 -4.14 -14.04 0.31
CA GLU A 114 -3.73 -15.45 0.47
C GLU A 114 -3.46 -15.85 1.94
N VAL A 115 -3.11 -14.89 2.79
CA VAL A 115 -2.78 -15.11 4.21
C VAL A 115 -3.81 -14.55 5.19
N GLY A 116 -4.94 -14.05 4.67
CA GLY A 116 -6.03 -13.48 5.46
C GLY A 116 -5.67 -12.17 6.19
N ALA A 117 -4.73 -11.41 5.63
CA ALA A 117 -4.42 -10.05 6.07
C ALA A 117 -5.37 -9.05 5.39
N ASN A 118 -5.37 -7.79 5.84
CA ASN A 118 -6.19 -6.75 5.24
C ASN A 118 -5.60 -6.27 3.90
N SER A 119 -6.08 -6.84 2.79
CA SER A 119 -5.58 -6.54 1.44
C SER A 119 -5.79 -5.10 1.00
N LEU A 120 -6.93 -4.49 1.35
CA LEU A 120 -7.20 -3.08 1.04
C LEU A 120 -6.22 -2.16 1.80
N LEU A 121 -5.92 -2.47 3.06
CA LEU A 121 -4.92 -1.73 3.83
C LEU A 121 -3.52 -1.88 3.21
N CYS A 122 -3.10 -3.09 2.85
CA CYS A 122 -1.83 -3.32 2.15
C CYS A 122 -1.76 -2.51 0.86
N LYS A 123 -2.81 -2.53 0.03
CA LYS A 123 -2.86 -1.76 -1.22
C LYS A 123 -2.68 -0.26 -0.97
N VAL A 124 -3.42 0.30 -0.02
CA VAL A 124 -3.29 1.73 0.35
C VAL A 124 -1.90 2.01 0.90
N ALA A 125 -1.41 1.22 1.85
CA ALA A 125 -0.09 1.44 2.42
C ALA A 125 1.01 1.39 1.36
N ALA A 126 0.94 0.46 0.41
CA ALA A 126 1.87 0.38 -0.71
C ALA A 126 1.84 1.63 -1.61
N TYR A 127 0.67 2.24 -1.85
CA TYR A 127 0.57 3.49 -2.62
C TYR A 127 1.34 4.66 -1.95
N TYR A 128 1.53 4.61 -0.64
CA TYR A 128 2.06 5.71 0.15
C TYR A 128 3.35 5.39 0.92
N HIS A 129 3.84 4.14 0.92
CA HIS A 129 5.01 3.72 1.71
C HIS A 129 6.25 4.58 1.45
N ASP A 130 6.41 4.99 0.19
CA ASP A 130 7.54 5.74 -0.31
C ASP A 130 7.28 7.24 -0.47
N VAL A 131 6.16 7.73 0.05
CA VAL A 131 5.73 9.12 -0.20
C VAL A 131 6.69 10.18 0.32
N GLY A 132 7.53 9.83 1.29
CA GLY A 132 8.57 10.71 1.78
C GLY A 132 9.65 11.02 0.75
N LYS A 133 9.81 10.21 -0.30
CA LYS A 133 10.71 10.50 -1.43
C LYS A 133 10.36 11.80 -2.15
N LEU A 134 9.13 12.31 -1.99
CA LEU A 134 8.71 13.64 -2.46
C LEU A 134 9.57 14.79 -1.93
N THR A 135 10.24 14.64 -0.78
CA THR A 135 11.12 15.71 -0.26
C THR A 135 12.38 15.87 -1.09
N SER A 136 12.80 14.82 -1.80
CA SER A 136 14.07 14.79 -2.53
C SER A 136 14.08 13.75 -3.67
N PRO A 137 13.16 13.82 -4.66
CA PRO A 137 12.96 12.74 -5.64
C PRO A 137 14.23 12.34 -6.40
N ALA A 138 15.08 13.31 -6.73
CA ALA A 138 16.29 13.10 -7.51
C ALA A 138 17.37 12.24 -6.80
N HIS A 139 17.24 11.98 -5.50
CA HIS A 139 18.13 11.06 -4.78
C HIS A 139 17.70 9.60 -4.94
N PHE A 140 16.53 9.31 -5.52
CA PHE A 140 16.05 7.95 -5.67
C PHE A 140 16.22 7.49 -7.12
N LYS A 141 16.90 6.35 -7.32
CA LYS A 141 17.38 5.91 -8.63
C LYS A 141 16.24 5.73 -9.64
N GLU A 142 15.07 5.31 -9.21
CA GLU A 142 13.88 5.15 -10.04
C GLU A 142 13.37 6.47 -10.64
N ASN A 143 13.73 7.62 -10.05
CA ASN A 143 13.38 8.95 -10.56
C ASN A 143 14.54 9.63 -11.32
N GLN A 144 15.71 8.99 -11.36
CA GLN A 144 16.87 9.49 -12.10
C GLN A 144 16.88 8.93 -13.52
N ARG A 145 17.40 9.71 -14.47
CA ARG A 145 17.65 9.26 -15.85
C ARG A 145 19.12 8.90 -16.03
N ASP A 146 19.93 9.87 -16.40
CA ASP A 146 21.28 9.64 -16.92
C ASP A 146 22.39 9.86 -15.87
N TYR A 147 22.11 10.62 -14.82
CA TYR A 147 23.08 10.99 -13.79
C TYR A 147 22.60 10.59 -12.39
N ASN A 148 23.48 9.97 -11.62
CA ASN A 148 23.23 9.55 -10.25
C ASN A 148 23.92 10.49 -9.26
N ILE A 149 23.11 11.24 -8.50
CA ILE A 149 23.59 12.21 -7.50
C ILE A 149 24.52 11.54 -6.45
N HIS A 150 24.32 10.25 -6.19
CA HIS A 150 25.11 9.50 -5.20
C HIS A 150 26.54 9.18 -5.63
N ASP A 151 26.90 9.44 -6.89
CA ASP A 151 28.27 9.24 -7.38
C ASP A 151 29.20 10.34 -6.82
N ASP A 152 28.66 11.54 -6.60
CA ASP A 152 29.40 12.72 -6.11
C ASP A 152 29.24 12.97 -4.59
N LEU A 153 28.48 12.10 -3.90
CA LEU A 153 28.25 12.22 -2.46
C LEU A 153 29.04 11.19 -1.66
N PRO A 154 29.53 11.56 -0.45
CA PRO A 154 30.01 10.58 0.52
C PRO A 154 28.96 9.50 0.82
N PRO A 155 29.36 8.24 1.08
CA PRO A 155 28.41 7.16 1.36
C PRO A 155 27.51 7.44 2.56
N GLU A 156 28.05 8.05 3.62
CA GLU A 156 27.28 8.45 4.82
C GLU A 156 26.18 9.45 4.47
N GLU A 157 26.50 10.51 3.70
CA GLU A 157 25.52 11.52 3.32
C GLU A 157 24.44 10.93 2.40
N SER A 158 24.84 10.03 1.50
CA SER A 158 23.89 9.29 0.65
C SER A 158 22.93 8.43 1.49
N ALA A 159 23.46 7.65 2.43
CA ALA A 159 22.66 6.82 3.33
C ALA A 159 21.70 7.67 4.17
N ARG A 160 22.18 8.79 4.73
CA ARG A 160 21.35 9.72 5.52
C ARG A 160 20.14 10.23 4.73
N ARG A 161 20.33 10.60 3.46
CA ARG A 161 19.26 11.08 2.58
C ARG A 161 18.27 9.99 2.21
N ILE A 162 18.76 8.78 1.92
CA ILE A 162 17.90 7.63 1.67
C ILE A 162 17.09 7.30 2.93
N ILE A 163 17.72 7.20 4.10
CA ILE A 163 17.03 6.85 5.36
C ILE A 163 15.95 7.86 5.74
N ALA A 164 16.17 9.15 5.44
CA ALA A 164 15.24 10.22 5.80
C ALA A 164 13.85 10.12 5.14
N HIS A 165 13.71 9.44 4.00
CA HIS A 165 12.40 9.34 3.32
C HIS A 165 11.34 8.71 4.24
N ARG A 166 11.73 7.79 5.13
CA ARG A 166 10.81 7.16 6.07
C ARG A 166 10.21 8.20 7.02
N SER A 167 11.04 9.03 7.66
CA SER A 167 10.58 10.05 8.61
C SER A 167 9.81 11.17 7.92
N ASP A 168 10.22 11.52 6.70
CA ASP A 168 9.55 12.50 5.86
C ASP A 168 8.15 12.02 5.45
N GLY A 169 8.03 10.74 5.10
CA GLY A 169 6.77 10.09 4.77
C GLY A 169 5.81 10.08 5.95
N VAL A 170 6.27 9.64 7.12
CA VAL A 170 5.48 9.69 8.37
C VAL A 170 4.99 11.11 8.64
N THR A 171 5.89 12.11 8.62
CA THR A 171 5.54 13.51 8.87
C THR A 171 4.49 14.01 7.87
N LEU A 172 4.66 13.68 6.59
CA LEU A 172 3.75 14.11 5.53
C LEU A 172 2.35 13.48 5.70
N LEU A 173 2.27 12.19 5.97
CA LEU A 173 1.01 11.47 6.13
C LEU A 173 0.26 11.88 7.40
N THR A 174 0.96 12.04 8.53
CA THR A 174 0.38 12.55 9.78
C THR A 174 -0.19 13.96 9.59
N LYS A 175 0.54 14.85 8.90
CA LYS A 175 0.05 16.21 8.59
C LYS A 175 -1.25 16.20 7.79
N HIS A 176 -1.46 15.20 6.96
CA HIS A 176 -2.66 15.03 6.14
C HIS A 176 -3.72 14.12 6.78
N LYS A 177 -3.58 13.78 8.06
CA LYS A 177 -4.55 12.99 8.84
C LYS A 177 -4.84 11.61 8.22
N PHE A 178 -3.81 10.97 7.66
CA PHE A 178 -3.91 9.58 7.26
C PHE A 178 -4.21 8.69 8.48
N PRO A 179 -4.89 7.53 8.29
CA PRO A 179 -5.08 6.57 9.37
C PRO A 179 -3.75 6.13 9.97
N SER A 180 -3.64 6.01 11.31
CA SER A 180 -2.35 5.64 11.92
C SER A 180 -1.87 4.27 11.48
N GLU A 181 -2.75 3.33 11.15
CA GLU A 181 -2.36 2.03 10.58
C GLU A 181 -1.55 2.18 9.28
N VAL A 182 -1.92 3.12 8.40
CA VAL A 182 -1.17 3.40 7.17
C VAL A 182 0.16 4.06 7.51
N VAL A 183 0.16 5.04 8.42
CA VAL A 183 1.37 5.75 8.86
C VAL A 183 2.37 4.80 9.50
N GLU A 184 1.91 3.83 10.30
CA GLU A 184 2.75 2.86 10.97
C GLU A 184 3.38 1.87 9.97
N ILE A 185 2.64 1.42 8.97
CA ILE A 185 3.21 0.58 7.91
C ILE A 185 4.29 1.38 7.14
N VAL A 186 4.04 2.65 6.81
CA VAL A 186 5.05 3.54 6.21
C VAL A 186 6.25 3.72 7.13
N ALA A 187 6.06 3.78 8.45
CA ALA A 187 7.15 3.86 9.41
C ALA A 187 8.00 2.58 9.47
N GLN A 188 7.38 1.41 9.31
CA GLN A 188 8.00 0.10 9.53
C GLN A 188 8.48 -0.61 8.26
N HIS A 189 8.14 -0.14 7.05
CA HIS A 189 8.34 -0.92 5.82
C HIS A 189 9.80 -1.31 5.51
N HIS A 190 10.79 -0.61 6.08
CA HIS A 190 12.21 -1.01 6.04
C HIS A 190 12.77 -1.56 7.35
N GLY A 191 12.00 -1.55 8.44
CA GLY A 191 12.47 -1.93 9.78
C GLY A 191 13.74 -1.19 10.17
N ASP A 192 14.69 -1.90 10.77
CA ASP A 192 16.05 -1.43 11.08
C ASP A 192 17.09 -1.97 10.07
N SER A 193 16.64 -2.21 8.83
CA SER A 193 17.49 -2.73 7.76
C SER A 193 18.70 -1.85 7.49
N LEU A 194 19.80 -2.50 7.11
CA LEU A 194 21.02 -1.83 6.68
C LEU A 194 20.90 -1.38 5.23
N VAL A 195 21.23 -0.12 4.93
CA VAL A 195 21.37 0.39 3.56
C VAL A 195 22.68 -0.11 2.96
N ARG A 196 22.66 -1.39 2.56
CA ARG A 196 23.86 -2.20 2.26
C ARG A 196 24.77 -1.60 1.21
N PHE A 197 24.22 -0.97 0.16
CA PHE A 197 25.04 -0.41 -0.92
C PHE A 197 26.00 0.66 -0.40
N PHE A 198 25.50 1.63 0.37
CA PHE A 198 26.32 2.70 0.91
C PHE A 198 27.21 2.25 2.07
N TYR A 199 26.74 1.31 2.90
CA TYR A 199 27.57 0.67 3.91
C TYR A 199 28.78 -0.03 3.27
N ASN A 200 28.55 -0.88 2.28
CA ASN A 200 29.62 -1.58 1.58
C ASN A 200 30.57 -0.62 0.85
N LYS A 201 30.05 0.47 0.27
CA LYS A 201 30.87 1.53 -0.35
C LYS A 201 31.78 2.19 0.70
N ALA A 202 31.29 2.41 1.92
CA ALA A 202 32.07 2.97 3.02
C ALA A 202 33.14 1.98 3.53
N VAL A 203 32.75 0.72 3.76
CA VAL A 203 33.68 -0.35 4.19
C VAL A 203 34.81 -0.54 3.19
N ASN A 204 34.51 -0.53 1.89
CA ASN A 204 35.52 -0.65 0.85
C ASN A 204 36.48 0.55 0.82
N ALA A 205 36.01 1.74 1.21
CA ALA A 205 36.85 2.94 1.29
C ALA A 205 37.73 2.97 2.56
N ALA A 206 37.24 2.42 3.68
CA ALA A 206 37.99 2.29 4.93
C ALA A 206 38.99 1.12 4.90
N GLY A 207 38.65 0.03 4.19
CA GLY A 207 39.48 -1.17 4.08
C GLY A 207 39.14 -2.27 5.08
N SER A 208 38.28 -2.00 6.06
CA SER A 208 37.81 -2.95 7.06
C SER A 208 36.39 -2.61 7.55
N PRO A 209 35.50 -3.62 7.76
CA PRO A 209 34.17 -3.41 8.35
C PRO A 209 34.22 -2.84 9.77
N GLU A 210 35.25 -3.18 10.55
CA GLU A 210 35.41 -2.74 11.95
C GLU A 210 35.65 -1.23 12.09
N GLU A 211 36.04 -0.57 10.99
CA GLU A 211 36.28 0.88 10.94
C GLU A 211 35.02 1.69 10.57
N VAL A 212 33.91 1.03 10.23
CA VAL A 212 32.67 1.67 9.80
C VAL A 212 31.53 1.32 10.77
N ASP A 213 30.97 2.34 11.42
CA ASP A 213 29.79 2.18 12.27
C ASP A 213 28.54 1.87 11.40
N ASP A 214 28.03 0.64 11.51
CA ASP A 214 26.86 0.21 10.75
C ASP A 214 25.57 0.94 11.16
N ALA A 215 25.50 1.48 12.38
CA ALA A 215 24.35 2.22 12.89
C ALA A 215 24.06 3.50 12.09
N VAL A 216 25.09 4.09 11.46
CA VAL A 216 24.96 5.24 10.56
C VAL A 216 24.18 4.89 9.29
N TYR A 217 24.27 3.63 8.86
CA TYR A 217 23.69 3.13 7.61
C TYR A 217 22.39 2.36 7.82
N ARG A 218 21.88 2.28 9.05
CA ARG A 218 20.62 1.58 9.36
C ARG A 218 19.45 2.53 9.44
N TYR A 219 18.30 2.05 8.98
CA TYR A 219 17.04 2.69 9.31
C TYR A 219 16.84 2.69 10.83
N LYS A 220 16.36 3.82 11.36
CA LYS A 220 16.03 3.96 12.78
C LYS A 220 14.54 3.72 12.96
N ALA A 221 14.06 2.50 12.74
CA ALA A 221 12.65 2.15 12.85
C ALA A 221 12.41 0.83 13.56
N ASN A 222 11.19 0.68 14.09
CA ASN A 222 10.72 -0.59 14.58
C ASN A 222 10.54 -1.54 13.40
N LYS A 223 10.73 -2.83 13.64
CA LYS A 223 10.48 -3.87 12.66
C LYS A 223 8.99 -4.00 12.38
N PRO A 224 8.61 -4.58 11.23
CA PRO A 224 7.24 -4.97 10.96
C PRO A 224 6.60 -5.75 12.11
N SER A 225 5.53 -5.19 12.65
CA SER A 225 4.80 -5.71 13.81
C SER A 225 3.45 -6.34 13.45
N THR A 226 3.03 -6.20 12.18
CA THR A 226 1.77 -6.74 11.64
C THR A 226 2.02 -7.59 10.40
N LYS A 227 1.03 -8.40 9.99
CA LYS A 227 1.14 -9.13 8.72
C LYS A 227 1.27 -8.15 7.55
N GLU A 228 0.51 -7.06 7.59
CA GLU A 228 0.43 -6.05 6.56
C GLU A 228 1.77 -5.31 6.39
N SER A 229 2.38 -4.83 7.49
CA SER A 229 3.70 -4.20 7.44
C SER A 229 4.78 -5.14 6.92
N ALA A 230 4.74 -6.41 7.30
CA ALA A 230 5.69 -7.42 6.84
C ALA A 230 5.50 -7.74 5.35
N ILE A 231 4.26 -7.85 4.88
CA ILE A 231 3.95 -8.05 3.45
C ILE A 231 4.46 -6.86 2.63
N ILE A 232 4.32 -5.63 3.13
CA ILE A 232 4.79 -4.43 2.42
C ILE A 232 6.31 -4.42 2.31
N MET A 233 7.02 -4.75 3.39
CA MET A 233 8.49 -4.92 3.36
C MET A 233 8.91 -5.96 2.31
N LEU A 234 8.28 -7.14 2.34
CA LEU A 234 8.59 -8.22 1.40
C LEU A 234 8.29 -7.80 -0.05
N ALA A 235 7.14 -7.17 -0.30
CA ALA A 235 6.72 -6.73 -1.64
C ALA A 235 7.65 -5.66 -2.21
N ASP A 236 8.01 -4.66 -1.41
CA ASP A 236 8.95 -3.60 -1.78
C ASP A 236 10.31 -4.17 -2.17
N CYS A 237 10.88 -5.03 -1.31
CA CYS A 237 12.19 -5.64 -1.56
C CYS A 237 12.17 -6.56 -2.79
N CYS A 238 11.13 -7.37 -2.98
CA CYS A 238 11.01 -8.27 -4.12
C CYS A 238 10.82 -7.51 -5.44
N GLU A 239 9.94 -6.50 -5.48
CA GLU A 239 9.78 -5.64 -6.68
C GLU A 239 11.10 -5.00 -7.03
N ALA A 240 11.75 -4.33 -6.07
CA ALA A 240 12.95 -3.54 -6.34
C ALA A 240 14.10 -4.43 -6.84
N ALA A 241 14.21 -5.63 -6.26
CA ALA A 241 15.19 -6.62 -6.68
C ALA A 241 14.94 -7.09 -8.13
N VAL A 242 13.72 -7.48 -8.47
CA VAL A 242 13.38 -7.96 -9.82
C VAL A 242 13.48 -6.85 -10.86
N ARG A 243 13.03 -5.63 -10.54
CA ARG A 243 13.14 -4.47 -11.42
C ARG A 243 14.58 -4.14 -11.81
N SER A 244 15.54 -4.42 -10.91
CA SER A 244 16.96 -4.17 -11.16
C SER A 244 17.63 -5.19 -12.10
N MET A 245 16.96 -6.30 -12.41
CA MET A 245 17.48 -7.36 -13.26
C MET A 245 17.40 -7.00 -14.74
N LYS A 246 18.39 -7.43 -15.53
CA LYS A 246 18.38 -7.31 -16.99
C LYS A 246 17.72 -8.54 -17.59
N ASN A 247 16.66 -8.35 -18.39
CA ASN A 247 15.91 -9.39 -19.11
C ASN A 247 15.57 -10.61 -18.22
N PRO A 248 14.79 -10.43 -17.14
CA PRO A 248 14.51 -11.49 -16.18
C PRO A 248 13.64 -12.61 -16.78
N THR A 249 14.11 -13.86 -16.75
CA THR A 249 13.27 -15.04 -17.04
C THR A 249 12.45 -15.45 -15.82
N HIS A 250 11.44 -16.32 -16.00
CA HIS A 250 10.64 -16.84 -14.89
C HIS A 250 11.48 -17.52 -13.80
N GLU A 251 12.47 -18.33 -14.19
CA GLU A 251 13.37 -18.99 -13.25
C GLU A 251 14.23 -17.98 -12.49
N MET A 252 14.76 -16.98 -13.18
CA MET A 252 15.57 -15.93 -12.55
C MET A 252 14.74 -15.10 -11.55
N ILE A 253 13.49 -14.80 -11.87
CA ILE A 253 12.55 -14.14 -10.96
C ILE A 253 12.30 -15.03 -9.73
N ALA A 254 12.07 -16.32 -9.94
CA ALA A 254 11.82 -17.26 -8.87
C ALA A 254 12.99 -17.35 -7.88
N ASP A 255 14.20 -17.53 -8.39
CA ASP A 255 15.41 -17.58 -7.58
C ASP A 255 15.63 -16.27 -6.82
N LYS A 256 15.42 -15.11 -7.48
CA LYS A 256 15.60 -13.81 -6.83
C LYS A 256 14.58 -13.55 -5.73
N VAL A 257 13.31 -13.86 -5.96
CA VAL A 257 12.26 -13.70 -4.94
C VAL A 257 12.54 -14.61 -3.74
N HIS A 258 12.90 -15.87 -4.00
CA HIS A 258 13.28 -16.82 -2.95
C HIS A 258 14.47 -16.31 -2.12
N GLU A 259 15.52 -15.82 -2.78
CA GLU A 259 16.70 -15.22 -2.14
C GLU A 259 16.32 -14.04 -1.22
N VAL A 260 15.51 -13.10 -1.71
CA VAL A 260 15.10 -11.91 -0.97
C VAL A 260 14.25 -12.27 0.25
N ILE A 261 13.23 -13.11 0.07
CA ILE A 261 12.33 -13.53 1.15
C ILE A 261 13.11 -14.27 2.23
N ASN A 262 13.94 -15.25 1.86
CA ASN A 262 14.78 -15.96 2.82
C ASN A 262 15.79 -15.04 3.50
N GLY A 263 16.32 -14.05 2.78
CA GLY A 263 17.11 -12.98 3.37
C GLY A 263 16.35 -12.31 4.52
N LEU A 264 15.14 -11.81 4.29
CA LEU A 264 14.39 -11.11 5.33
C LEU A 264 13.86 -12.03 6.45
N TRP A 265 13.61 -13.30 6.14
CA TRP A 265 13.03 -14.27 7.06
C TRP A 265 14.05 -15.01 7.94
N LEU A 266 15.19 -15.42 7.38
CA LEU A 266 16.17 -16.31 8.03
C LEU A 266 17.42 -15.58 8.54
N ARG A 267 17.66 -14.33 8.15
CA ARG A 267 18.86 -13.59 8.59
C ARG A 267 18.83 -13.29 10.09
N GLU A 268 20.02 -13.19 10.65
CA GLU A 268 20.25 -12.82 12.05
C GLU A 268 19.73 -11.42 12.40
N ASP A 269 19.62 -10.52 11.42
CA ASP A 269 19.02 -9.19 11.63
C ASP A 269 17.51 -9.26 11.91
N GLY A 270 16.86 -10.41 11.68
CA GLY A 270 15.53 -10.74 12.16
C GLY A 270 14.47 -9.71 11.77
N GLN A 271 14.47 -9.21 10.53
CA GLN A 271 13.54 -8.16 10.11
C GLN A 271 12.06 -8.54 10.32
N LEU A 272 11.73 -9.82 10.18
CA LEU A 272 10.36 -10.33 10.33
C LEU A 272 10.08 -10.93 11.71
N SER A 273 11.00 -10.81 12.67
CA SER A 273 10.92 -11.47 13.98
C SER A 273 9.77 -10.97 14.87
N GLU A 274 9.34 -9.74 14.66
CA GLU A 274 8.24 -9.10 15.41
C GLU A 274 6.89 -9.23 14.68
N SER A 275 6.90 -9.80 13.47
CA SER A 275 5.70 -9.98 12.67
C SER A 275 4.96 -11.27 13.07
N PRO A 276 3.62 -11.29 13.02
CA PRO A 276 2.82 -12.50 13.27
C PRO A 276 2.77 -13.45 12.06
N LEU A 277 3.65 -13.29 11.07
CA LEU A 277 3.73 -14.20 9.92
C LEU A 277 4.23 -15.58 10.36
N THR A 278 3.61 -16.63 9.84
CA THR A 278 4.10 -18.00 10.01
C THR A 278 4.92 -18.43 8.80
N ALA A 279 5.74 -19.49 8.93
CA ALA A 279 6.44 -20.07 7.78
C ALA A 279 5.47 -20.50 6.65
N LYS A 280 4.24 -20.89 7.01
CA LYS A 280 3.18 -21.20 6.03
C LYS A 280 2.71 -19.94 5.30
N ASP A 281 2.58 -18.82 6.00
CA ASP A 281 2.21 -17.54 5.38
C ASP A 281 3.29 -17.06 4.43
N VAL A 282 4.57 -17.13 4.83
CA VAL A 282 5.72 -16.75 3.98
C VAL A 282 5.73 -17.51 2.66
N LYS A 283 5.53 -18.84 2.72
CA LYS A 283 5.44 -19.68 1.51
C LYS A 283 4.28 -19.27 0.58
N LYS A 284 3.13 -18.89 1.15
CA LYS A 284 1.98 -18.40 0.36
C LYS A 284 2.26 -17.03 -0.26
N ILE A 285 2.88 -16.13 0.50
CA ILE A 285 3.29 -14.80 0.04
C ILE A 285 4.26 -14.94 -1.14
N GLU A 286 5.28 -15.79 -1.00
CA GLU A 286 6.23 -16.10 -2.08
C GLU A 286 5.51 -16.59 -3.34
N GLN A 287 4.64 -17.59 -3.21
CA GLN A 287 3.87 -18.11 -4.36
C GLN A 287 2.99 -17.04 -5.02
N SER A 288 2.35 -16.17 -4.24
CA SER A 288 1.57 -15.05 -4.74
C SER A 288 2.43 -14.03 -5.50
N PHE A 289 3.60 -13.67 -4.95
CA PHE A 289 4.54 -12.76 -5.60
C PHE A 289 5.06 -13.32 -6.91
N LEU A 290 5.43 -14.60 -6.96
CA LEU A 290 5.90 -15.24 -8.20
C LEU A 290 4.86 -15.17 -9.30
N LYS A 291 3.59 -15.42 -8.98
CA LYS A 291 2.48 -15.33 -9.94
C LYS A 291 2.32 -13.90 -10.46
N THR A 292 2.33 -12.91 -9.58
CA THR A 292 2.14 -11.50 -9.93
C THR A 292 3.33 -10.92 -10.70
N LEU A 293 4.56 -11.17 -10.26
CA LEU A 293 5.78 -10.72 -10.94
C LEU A 293 5.93 -11.39 -12.31
N SER A 294 5.68 -12.70 -12.41
CA SER A 294 5.70 -13.40 -13.70
C SER A 294 4.71 -12.78 -14.69
N ALA A 295 3.50 -12.42 -14.23
CA ALA A 295 2.51 -11.77 -15.07
C ALA A 295 2.93 -10.37 -15.54
N GLN A 296 3.63 -9.61 -14.68
CA GLN A 296 4.08 -8.25 -14.98
C GLN A 296 5.28 -8.21 -15.94
N TYR A 297 6.22 -9.17 -15.81
CA TYR A 297 7.48 -9.19 -16.56
C TYR A 297 7.46 -10.13 -17.78
N HIS A 298 6.30 -10.68 -18.18
CA HIS A 298 6.21 -11.43 -19.44
C HIS A 298 6.65 -10.56 -20.63
N GLU A 299 7.61 -11.07 -21.40
CA GLU A 299 7.97 -10.50 -22.70
C GLU A 299 6.72 -10.37 -23.57
N ARG A 300 6.39 -9.14 -23.99
CA ARG A 300 5.55 -8.98 -25.16
C ARG A 300 6.33 -9.58 -26.32
N VAL A 301 5.78 -10.62 -26.95
CA VAL A 301 6.32 -11.19 -28.19
C VAL A 301 6.58 -10.03 -29.15
N GLU A 302 7.85 -9.76 -29.47
CA GLU A 302 8.20 -8.77 -30.49
C GLU A 302 7.60 -9.24 -31.82
N TYR A 303 6.80 -8.37 -32.45
CA TYR A 303 6.31 -8.65 -33.79
C TYR A 303 7.52 -8.69 -34.72
N PRO A 304 7.75 -9.79 -35.45
CA PRO A 304 8.88 -9.87 -36.37
C PRO A 304 8.75 -8.75 -37.41
N PRO A 305 9.84 -8.04 -37.74
CA PRO A 305 9.83 -7.05 -38.80
C PRO A 305 9.41 -7.72 -40.11
N LEU A 306 8.58 -7.01 -40.91
CA LEU A 306 8.25 -7.47 -42.26
C LEU A 306 9.55 -7.54 -43.07
N GLU A 307 9.86 -8.70 -43.63
CA GLU A 307 10.95 -8.83 -44.61
C GLU A 307 10.65 -7.93 -45.81
N GLU A 308 11.38 -6.82 -45.95
CA GLU A 308 11.43 -6.11 -47.22
C GLU A 308 12.07 -7.04 -48.25
N LYS A 309 11.25 -7.57 -49.16
CA LYS A 309 11.75 -8.19 -50.38
C LYS A 309 12.47 -7.11 -51.17
N THR A 310 13.79 -7.03 -51.05
CA THR A 310 14.65 -6.34 -52.00
C THR A 310 14.37 -6.91 -53.39
N SER A 311 13.59 -6.17 -54.19
CA SER A 311 13.48 -6.40 -55.61
C SER A 311 14.86 -6.20 -56.21
N GLY A 312 15.49 -7.29 -56.65
CA GLY A 312 16.78 -7.24 -57.31
C GLY A 312 16.76 -6.28 -58.49
N GLN A 313 17.60 -5.26 -58.45
CA GLN A 313 18.07 -4.61 -59.66
C GLN A 313 18.93 -5.61 -60.41
N GLN A 314 18.36 -6.20 -61.47
CA GLN A 314 19.15 -6.78 -62.54
C GLN A 314 19.80 -5.65 -63.34
N VAL A 315 21.06 -5.90 -63.67
CA VAL A 315 22.00 -5.12 -64.50
C VAL A 315 21.40 -4.73 -65.84
#